data_AF-A0A497CDD1-F1
#
_entry.id   AF-A0A497CDD1-F1
#
_cell.length_a   1.000
_cell.length_b   1.000
_cell.length_c   1.000
_cell.angle_alpha   90.00
_cell.angle_beta   90.00
_cell.angle_gamma   90.00
#
_symmetry.space_group_name_H-M   'P 1'
#
loop_
_entity.id
_entity.type
_entity.pdbx_description
1 polymer ?
#
loop_
_entity_poly.entity_id
_entity_poly.type
_entity_poly.pdbx_seq_one_letter_code
_entity_poly.pdbx_strand_id
1 'polypeptide(L)'
;MRKRKTYSQRGQSFVELALLLPVLLIIISGMVELGFFLSQYLALQDAVRNSARFTSDSLYYISDNDHTCSTTLDFYRQAACLVNQELRMDHPLIVMSDNGTPNDTSDDIVDPTRGDDIIVSVFTITGGSHPTVTARFPTSAGESGWSYAEDIPGYGMRNLNSSFSSADIESKLNVAAPSTGFVLVELYYHYDHFLKLPWILAFIPDPILLKSYSLMPNVSAEPTTTPIP
;
A
#
# COMPACT_ATOMS: atom_id res chain seq x y z
N MET A 1 -50.91 -46.78 38.16
CA MET A 1 -50.23 -46.49 36.87
C MET A 1 -50.16 -44.98 36.66
N ARG A 2 -48.96 -44.38 36.62
CA ARG A 2 -48.76 -42.93 36.53
C ARG A 2 -48.51 -42.54 35.06
N LYS A 3 -49.46 -41.87 34.41
CA LYS A 3 -49.34 -41.42 33.01
C LYS A 3 -48.27 -40.31 32.90
N ARG A 4 -47.24 -40.52 32.09
CA ARG A 4 -46.27 -39.49 31.71
C ARG A 4 -46.91 -38.55 30.68
N LYS A 5 -46.94 -37.24 30.97
CA LYS A 5 -47.26 -36.20 29.99
C LYS A 5 -46.09 -36.07 29.01
N THR A 6 -46.32 -36.37 27.74
CA THR A 6 -45.41 -36.02 26.65
C THR A 6 -45.67 -34.57 26.26
N TYR A 7 -44.71 -33.70 26.52
CA TYR A 7 -44.77 -32.31 26.07
C TYR A 7 -44.50 -32.25 24.57
N SER A 8 -45.35 -31.52 23.83
CA SER A 8 -45.24 -31.31 22.39
C SER A 8 -43.93 -30.58 22.06
N GLN A 9 -43.04 -31.24 21.31
CA GLN A 9 -41.76 -30.68 20.81
C GLN A 9 -41.92 -29.73 19.61
N ARG A 10 -43.16 -29.40 19.20
CA ARG A 10 -43.43 -28.52 18.06
C ARG A 10 -43.11 -27.06 18.45
N GLY A 11 -41.94 -26.58 18.04
CA GLY A 11 -41.46 -25.21 18.26
C GLY A 11 -40.01 -25.12 18.75
N GLN A 12 -39.44 -26.22 19.27
CA GLN A 12 -38.07 -26.22 19.78
C GLN A 12 -37.04 -25.88 18.70
N SER A 13 -37.18 -26.44 17.49
CA SER A 13 -36.27 -26.15 16.37
C SER A 13 -36.35 -24.69 15.90
N PHE A 14 -37.51 -24.03 16.03
CA PHE A 14 -37.64 -22.61 15.71
C PHE A 14 -36.93 -21.73 16.74
N VAL A 15 -37.01 -22.07 18.03
CA VAL A 15 -36.31 -21.35 19.10
C VAL A 15 -34.79 -21.54 18.98
N GLU A 16 -34.35 -22.77 18.69
CA GLU A 16 -32.94 -23.08 18.48
C GLU A 16 -32.37 -22.32 17.27
N LEU A 17 -33.10 -22.28 16.15
CA LEU A 17 -32.71 -21.47 14.99
C LEU A 17 -32.71 -19.98 15.31
N ALA A 18 -33.72 -19.46 16.02
CA ALA A 18 -33.80 -18.04 16.37
C ALA A 18 -32.63 -17.58 17.26
N LEU A 19 -32.08 -18.48 18.08
CA LEU A 19 -30.91 -18.21 18.91
C LEU A 19 -29.58 -18.38 18.15
N LEU A 20 -29.49 -19.32 17.22
CA LEU A 20 -28.27 -19.55 16.42
C LEU A 20 -28.13 -18.58 15.25
N LEU A 21 -29.24 -18.13 14.66
CA LEU A 21 -29.27 -17.22 13.52
C LEU A 21 -28.45 -15.94 13.74
N PRO A 22 -28.59 -15.17 14.85
CA PRO A 22 -27.79 -13.97 15.04
C PRO A 22 -26.29 -14.26 15.13
N VAL A 23 -25.89 -15.37 15.74
CA VAL A 23 -24.47 -15.79 15.81
C VAL A 23 -23.95 -16.12 14.41
N LEU A 24 -24.74 -16.86 13.62
CA LEU A 24 -24.41 -17.18 12.23
C LEU A 24 -24.25 -15.91 11.38
N LEU A 25 -25.16 -14.94 11.52
CA LEU A 25 -25.11 -13.68 10.79
C LEU A 25 -23.87 -12.85 11.15
N ILE A 26 -23.49 -12.80 12.42
CA ILE A 26 -22.25 -12.13 12.84
C ILE A 26 -21.04 -12.77 12.17
N ILE A 27 -20.93 -14.10 12.21
CA ILE A 27 -19.81 -14.83 11.60
C ILE A 27 -19.77 -14.62 10.09
N ILE A 28 -20.90 -14.78 9.38
CA ILE A 28 -20.96 -14.59 7.93
C ILE A 28 -20.62 -13.15 7.57
N SER A 29 -21.12 -12.16 8.31
CA SER A 29 -20.80 -10.76 8.07
C SER A 29 -19.31 -10.46 8.23
N GLY A 30 -18.67 -11.03 9.25
CA GLY A 30 -17.22 -10.89 9.45
C GLY A 30 -16.41 -11.55 8.34
N MET A 31 -16.85 -12.72 7.84
CA MET A 31 -16.19 -13.38 6.70
C MET A 31 -16.33 -12.57 5.40
N VAL A 32 -17.48 -11.95 5.17
CA VAL A 32 -17.69 -11.11 3.98
C VAL A 32 -16.84 -9.84 4.05
N GLU A 33 -16.83 -9.14 5.19
CA GLU A 33 -15.99 -7.95 5.39
C GLU A 33 -14.49 -8.28 5.23
N LEU A 34 -14.03 -9.38 5.82
CA LEU A 34 -12.65 -9.85 5.65
C LEU A 34 -12.33 -10.18 4.19
N GLY A 35 -13.30 -10.70 3.44
CA GLY A 35 -13.14 -10.97 2.01
C GLY A 35 -12.85 -9.70 1.21
N PHE A 36 -13.63 -8.63 1.44
CA PHE A 36 -13.39 -7.33 0.82
C PHE A 36 -12.05 -6.72 1.24
N PHE A 37 -11.74 -6.77 2.54
CA PHE A 37 -10.46 -6.31 3.09
C PHE A 37 -9.26 -7.00 2.44
N LEU A 38 -9.29 -8.34 2.34
CA LEU A 38 -8.20 -9.11 1.73
C LEU A 38 -8.08 -8.81 0.24
N SER A 39 -9.21 -8.67 -0.47
CA SER A 39 -9.20 -8.28 -1.87
C SER A 39 -8.49 -6.94 -2.08
N GLN A 40 -8.80 -5.93 -1.24
CA GLN A 40 -8.09 -4.64 -1.28
C GLN A 40 -6.60 -4.82 -1.01
N TYR A 41 -6.26 -5.56 0.04
CA TYR A 41 -4.87 -5.75 0.45
C TYR A 41 -4.03 -6.40 -0.66
N LEU A 42 -4.59 -7.39 -1.37
CA LEU A 42 -3.92 -8.03 -2.50
C LEU A 42 -3.70 -7.05 -3.66
N ALA A 43 -4.70 -6.22 -4.01
CA ALA A 43 -4.55 -5.17 -5.03
C ALA A 43 -3.44 -4.17 -4.67
N LEU A 44 -3.39 -3.71 -3.41
CA LEU A 44 -2.32 -2.85 -2.90
C LEU A 44 -0.94 -3.53 -2.97
N GLN A 45 -0.88 -4.84 -2.71
CA GLN A 45 0.36 -5.60 -2.78
C GLN A 45 0.85 -5.76 -4.23
N ASP A 46 -0.05 -6.05 -5.16
CA ASP A 46 0.31 -6.25 -6.57
C ASP A 46 0.69 -4.92 -7.24
N ALA A 47 -0.02 -3.82 -6.96
CA ALA A 47 0.32 -2.49 -7.45
C ALA A 47 1.74 -2.05 -7.05
N VAL A 48 2.09 -2.20 -5.77
CA VAL A 48 3.42 -1.85 -5.25
C VAL A 48 4.51 -2.75 -5.85
N ARG A 49 4.23 -4.03 -6.07
CA ARG A 49 5.18 -4.95 -6.70
C ARG A 49 5.40 -4.62 -8.19
N ASN A 50 4.34 -4.30 -8.93
CA ASN A 50 4.44 -3.90 -10.32
C ASN A 50 5.21 -2.57 -10.45
N SER A 51 4.95 -1.61 -9.56
CA SER A 51 5.69 -0.35 -9.51
C SER A 51 7.18 -0.54 -9.19
N ALA A 52 7.51 -1.32 -8.16
CA ALA A 52 8.91 -1.65 -7.83
C ALA A 52 9.62 -2.39 -8.97
N ARG A 53 8.90 -3.21 -9.73
CA ARG A 53 9.43 -3.90 -10.92
C ARG A 53 9.70 -2.94 -12.05
N PHE A 54 8.78 -2.04 -12.34
CA PHE A 54 8.95 -1.03 -13.38
C PHE A 54 10.16 -0.13 -13.10
N THR A 55 10.30 0.31 -11.85
CA THR A 55 11.40 1.19 -11.42
C THR A 55 12.76 0.49 -11.30
N SER A 56 12.81 -0.84 -11.34
CA SER A 56 14.07 -1.60 -11.25
C SER A 56 15.06 -1.33 -12.39
N ASP A 57 14.55 -0.98 -13.57
CA ASP A 57 15.34 -0.67 -14.77
C ASP A 57 15.40 0.84 -15.05
N SER A 58 14.77 1.65 -14.20
CA SER A 58 14.69 3.10 -14.37
C SER A 58 15.79 3.84 -13.61
N LEU A 59 16.09 5.06 -14.05
CA LEU A 59 17.19 5.88 -13.54
C LEU A 59 16.69 6.76 -12.39
N TYR A 60 17.15 6.49 -11.16
CA TYR A 60 16.64 7.15 -9.95
C TYR A 60 16.87 8.68 -9.90
N TYR A 61 17.84 9.16 -10.70
CA TYR A 61 18.24 10.57 -10.74
C TYR A 61 17.50 11.36 -11.82
N ILE A 62 16.68 10.71 -12.67
CA ILE A 62 15.82 11.45 -13.59
C ILE A 62 14.72 12.11 -12.77
N SER A 63 14.68 13.43 -12.89
CA SER A 63 13.66 14.27 -12.28
C SER A 63 13.25 15.37 -13.26
N ASP A 64 11.97 15.71 -13.22
CA ASP A 64 11.41 16.85 -13.94
C ASP A 64 10.44 17.62 -13.05
N ASN A 65 9.92 18.74 -13.57
CA ASN A 65 8.90 19.51 -12.88
C ASN A 65 7.49 19.18 -13.40
N ASP A 66 7.33 18.06 -14.11
CA ASP A 66 6.04 17.66 -14.65
C ASP A 66 5.31 16.78 -13.63
N HIS A 67 4.16 17.27 -13.20
CA HIS A 67 3.36 16.61 -12.19
C HIS A 67 2.30 15.67 -12.80
N THR A 68 2.25 15.61 -14.13
CA THR A 68 1.31 14.81 -14.90
C THR A 68 1.78 13.37 -15.04
N CYS A 69 0.97 12.40 -14.61
CA CYS A 69 1.32 10.97 -14.75
C CYS A 69 1.50 10.48 -16.21
N SER A 70 0.92 11.16 -17.20
CA SER A 70 1.01 10.77 -18.62
C SER A 70 2.25 11.29 -19.35
N THR A 71 2.91 12.32 -18.82
CA THR A 71 4.04 13.00 -19.50
C THR A 71 5.29 13.12 -18.65
N THR A 72 5.18 12.94 -17.32
CA THR A 72 6.33 12.98 -16.42
C THR A 72 7.36 11.90 -16.73
N LEU A 73 8.62 12.29 -16.67
CA LEU A 73 9.80 11.46 -16.70
C LEU A 73 10.43 11.31 -15.31
N ASP A 74 9.90 11.99 -14.28
CA ASP A 74 10.41 11.88 -12.92
C ASP A 74 10.27 10.44 -12.39
N PHE A 75 11.39 9.88 -11.94
CA PHE A 75 11.46 8.50 -11.50
C PHE A 75 10.49 8.18 -10.36
N TYR A 76 10.44 9.05 -9.34
CA TYR A 76 9.64 8.80 -8.14
C TYR A 76 8.15 9.00 -8.44
N ARG A 77 7.84 10.01 -9.24
CA ARG A 77 6.46 10.26 -9.70
C ARG A 77 5.95 9.14 -10.58
N GLN A 78 6.72 8.65 -11.55
CA GLN A 78 6.31 7.51 -12.37
C GLN A 78 6.01 6.27 -11.53
N ALA A 79 6.81 6.02 -10.47
CA ALA A 79 6.57 4.92 -9.55
C ALA A 79 5.19 5.05 -8.87
N ALA A 80 4.85 6.24 -8.35
CA ALA A 80 3.58 6.51 -7.71
C ALA A 80 2.40 6.48 -8.70
N CYS A 81 2.56 7.06 -9.88
CA CYS A 81 1.57 7.04 -10.95
C CYS A 81 1.23 5.62 -11.39
N LEU A 82 2.22 4.73 -11.49
CA LEU A 82 1.97 3.33 -11.82
C LEU A 82 1.20 2.62 -10.70
N VAL A 83 1.48 2.89 -9.43
CA VAL A 83 0.66 2.34 -8.32
C VAL A 83 -0.80 2.77 -8.48
N ASN A 84 -1.07 4.06 -8.69
CA ASN A 84 -2.43 4.56 -8.88
C ASN A 84 -3.10 3.95 -10.11
N GLN A 85 -2.37 3.82 -11.23
CA GLN A 85 -2.86 3.21 -12.45
C GLN A 85 -3.29 1.75 -12.25
N GLU A 86 -2.47 0.94 -11.57
CA GLU A 86 -2.79 -0.46 -11.29
C GLU A 86 -4.01 -0.56 -10.37
N LEU A 87 -4.08 0.27 -9.31
CA LEU A 87 -5.23 0.28 -8.40
C LEU A 87 -6.54 0.68 -9.07
N ARG A 88 -6.49 1.61 -10.04
CA ARG A 88 -7.66 2.00 -10.85
C ARG A 88 -8.18 0.86 -11.73
N MET A 89 -7.30 -0.05 -12.16
CA MET A 89 -7.70 -1.22 -12.97
C MET A 89 -8.37 -2.31 -12.12
N ASP A 90 -7.94 -2.47 -10.86
CA ASP A 90 -8.52 -3.45 -9.93
C ASP A 90 -9.85 -2.97 -9.32
N HIS A 91 -10.06 -1.66 -9.23
CA HIS A 91 -11.33 -1.04 -8.81
C HIS A 91 -12.05 -0.42 -10.00
N PRO A 92 -12.93 -1.15 -10.73
CA PRO A 92 -13.73 -0.54 -11.78
C PRO A 92 -14.83 0.33 -11.15
N LEU A 93 -14.44 1.49 -10.61
CA LEU A 93 -15.35 2.60 -10.40
C LEU A 93 -15.64 3.13 -11.81
N ILE A 94 -16.87 2.98 -12.29
CA ILE A 94 -17.30 3.63 -13.54
C ILE A 94 -17.36 5.12 -13.26
N VAL A 95 -16.22 5.80 -13.32
CA VAL A 95 -16.17 7.25 -13.38
C VAL A 95 -16.33 7.62 -14.84
N MET A 96 -17.51 8.12 -15.19
CA MET A 96 -17.66 8.91 -16.41
C MET A 96 -17.38 10.37 -16.03
N SER A 97 -16.48 11.02 -16.79
CA SER A 97 -16.05 12.43 -16.68
C SER A 97 -14.77 12.62 -15.85
N ASP A 98 -13.84 13.52 -16.20
CA ASP A 98 -13.86 14.63 -17.15
C ASP A 98 -12.46 14.73 -17.82
N ASN A 99 -12.36 15.45 -18.93
CA ASN A 99 -11.13 15.81 -19.64
C ASN A 99 -9.88 15.74 -18.75
N GLY A 100 -9.00 14.77 -19.02
CA GLY A 100 -7.73 14.60 -18.31
C GLY A 100 -7.01 15.94 -18.17
N THR A 101 -7.11 16.53 -16.97
CA THR A 101 -6.23 17.61 -16.58
C THR A 101 -5.19 17.01 -15.63
N PRO A 102 -3.90 17.28 -15.87
CA PRO A 102 -2.78 16.73 -15.12
C PRO A 102 -2.78 16.83 -13.60
N ASN A 103 -3.63 17.70 -13.05
CA ASN A 103 -3.63 18.07 -11.64
C ASN A 103 -4.87 17.52 -10.90
N ASP A 104 -5.66 16.68 -11.57
CA ASP A 104 -6.88 16.14 -11.00
C ASP A 104 -6.58 14.87 -10.20
N THR A 105 -6.13 15.05 -8.95
CA THR A 105 -5.96 13.97 -7.99
C THR A 105 -7.32 13.45 -7.45
N SER A 106 -8.46 14.00 -7.91
CA SER A 106 -9.78 13.59 -7.42
C SER A 106 -10.20 12.19 -7.87
N ASP A 107 -9.48 11.62 -8.85
CA ASP A 107 -9.71 10.28 -9.38
C ASP A 107 -8.62 9.27 -8.93
N ASP A 108 -7.60 9.74 -8.19
CA ASP A 108 -6.56 8.84 -7.67
C ASP A 108 -7.09 8.02 -6.50
N ILE A 109 -6.83 6.70 -6.55
CA ILE A 109 -7.23 5.79 -5.47
C ILE A 109 -6.45 6.10 -4.19
N VAL A 110 -5.18 6.48 -4.30
CA VAL A 110 -4.38 6.94 -3.16
C VAL A 110 -4.60 8.43 -3.01
N ASP A 111 -5.36 8.82 -1.98
CA ASP A 111 -5.78 10.19 -1.75
C ASP A 111 -5.00 10.82 -0.58
N PRO A 112 -4.08 11.76 -0.84
CA PRO A 112 -3.33 12.44 0.20
C PRO A 112 -4.20 13.24 1.17
N THR A 113 -5.40 13.68 0.75
CA THR A 113 -6.30 14.43 1.64
C THR A 113 -6.88 13.56 2.76
N ARG A 114 -6.90 12.24 2.55
CA ARG A 114 -7.30 11.23 3.55
C ARG A 114 -6.15 10.76 4.43
N GLY A 115 -4.94 11.26 4.20
CA GLY A 115 -3.73 10.83 4.90
C GLY A 115 -3.01 9.66 4.23
N ASP A 116 -3.43 9.24 3.03
CA ASP A 116 -2.73 8.21 2.26
C ASP A 116 -1.41 8.75 1.72
N ASP A 117 -0.46 7.85 1.45
CA ASP A 117 0.84 8.24 0.91
C ASP A 117 1.51 7.09 0.14
N ILE A 118 2.29 7.45 -0.86
CA ILE A 118 3.19 6.53 -1.56
C ILE A 118 4.59 7.01 -1.30
N ILE A 119 5.41 6.14 -0.70
CA ILE A 119 6.76 6.48 -0.32
C ILE A 119 7.74 5.66 -1.15
N VAL A 120 8.63 6.34 -1.85
CA VAL A 120 9.61 5.70 -2.71
C VAL A 120 11.00 6.07 -2.21
N SER A 121 11.83 5.05 -2.01
CA SER A 121 13.22 5.21 -1.57
C SER A 121 14.12 4.34 -2.40
N VAL A 122 15.29 4.86 -2.75
CA VAL A 122 16.32 4.10 -3.45
C VAL A 122 17.56 4.01 -2.55
N PHE A 123 18.15 2.83 -2.47
CA PHE A 123 19.30 2.54 -1.63
C PHE A 123 20.46 2.08 -2.50
N THR A 124 21.66 2.55 -2.18
CA THR A 124 22.91 2.05 -2.74
C THR A 124 23.62 1.25 -1.67
N ILE A 125 23.97 0.00 -1.98
CA ILE A 125 24.67 -0.90 -1.08
C ILE A 125 26.03 -1.22 -1.66
N THR A 126 27.05 -0.99 -0.87
CA THR A 126 28.40 -1.44 -1.19
C THR A 126 28.62 -2.82 -0.58
N GLY A 127 28.91 -3.79 -1.45
CA GLY A 127 29.19 -5.16 -1.05
C GLY A 127 30.57 -5.31 -0.41
N GLY A 128 30.81 -6.46 0.20
CA GLY A 128 32.07 -6.76 0.90
C GLY A 128 31.86 -7.82 1.97
N SER A 129 32.80 -7.92 2.92
CA SER A 129 32.66 -8.80 4.09
C SER A 129 31.59 -8.32 5.08
N HIS A 130 31.25 -7.04 5.04
CA HIS A 130 30.17 -6.40 5.79
C HIS A 130 29.48 -5.42 4.83
N PRO A 131 28.43 -5.84 4.11
CA PRO A 131 27.73 -4.96 3.18
C PRO A 131 27.00 -3.86 3.95
N THR A 132 27.14 -2.62 3.48
CA THR A 132 26.61 -1.44 4.15
C THR A 132 25.78 -0.61 3.18
N VAL A 133 24.72 0.03 3.69
CA VAL A 133 23.97 1.03 2.92
C VAL A 133 24.79 2.32 2.87
N THR A 134 25.32 2.65 1.71
CA THR A 134 26.22 3.82 1.53
C THR A 134 25.49 5.09 1.12
N ALA A 135 24.32 4.97 0.48
CA ALA A 135 23.49 6.11 0.13
C ALA A 135 22.01 5.74 0.12
N ARG A 136 21.18 6.76 0.35
CA ARG A 136 19.72 6.71 0.24
C ARG A 136 19.24 7.91 -0.54
N PHE A 137 18.29 7.69 -1.46
CA PHE A 137 17.72 8.70 -2.33
C PHE A 137 16.18 8.76 -2.21
N PRO A 138 15.59 9.97 -2.37
CA PRO A 138 16.29 11.23 -2.63
C PRO A 138 17.02 11.74 -1.38
N THR A 139 18.21 12.33 -1.56
CA THR A 139 19.04 12.79 -0.44
C THR A 139 18.38 13.90 0.38
N SER A 140 17.50 14.68 -0.26
CA SER A 140 16.69 15.73 0.38
C SER A 140 15.71 15.20 1.42
N ALA A 141 15.17 13.98 1.22
CA ALA A 141 14.21 13.38 2.13
C ALA A 141 14.85 12.53 3.23
N GLY A 142 16.12 12.14 3.05
CA GLY A 142 16.87 11.31 3.98
C GLY A 142 16.11 10.01 4.32
N GLU A 143 15.97 9.71 5.61
CA GLU A 143 15.29 8.51 6.10
C GLU A 143 13.77 8.48 5.81
N SER A 144 13.20 9.59 5.37
CA SER A 144 11.75 9.66 5.16
C SER A 144 11.31 9.11 3.81
N GLY A 145 12.22 9.04 2.82
CA GLY A 145 11.86 8.72 1.43
C GLY A 145 11.09 9.84 0.73
N TRP A 146 10.99 9.75 -0.60
CA TRP A 146 10.15 10.64 -1.39
C TRP A 146 8.67 10.35 -1.11
N SER A 147 7.86 11.36 -0.83
CA SER A 147 6.43 11.24 -0.52
C SER A 147 5.60 11.78 -1.69
N TYR A 148 4.65 10.98 -2.17
CA TYR A 148 3.70 11.40 -3.20
C TYR A 148 2.81 12.55 -2.73
N ALA A 149 2.40 12.53 -1.45
CA ALA A 149 1.62 13.62 -0.87
C ALA A 149 2.39 14.96 -0.90
N GLU A 150 3.67 14.95 -0.53
CA GLU A 150 4.53 16.14 -0.53
C GLU A 150 4.75 16.70 -1.95
N ASP A 151 4.76 15.81 -2.93
CA ASP A 151 5.09 16.08 -4.31
C ASP A 151 3.89 16.56 -5.16
N ILE A 152 2.68 16.53 -4.61
CA ILE A 152 1.48 17.03 -5.30
C ILE A 152 1.40 18.57 -5.25
N PRO A 153 1.15 19.24 -6.40
CA PRO A 153 1.00 20.70 -6.44
C PRO A 153 -0.14 21.17 -5.55
N GLY A 154 0.17 22.06 -4.61
CA GLY A 154 -0.82 22.66 -3.71
C GLY A 154 -1.06 21.89 -2.41
N TYR A 155 -0.67 20.62 -2.30
CA TYR A 155 -0.66 19.91 -1.01
C TYR A 155 0.65 20.16 -0.26
N GLY A 156 1.79 19.82 -0.86
CA GLY A 156 3.12 20.23 -0.39
C GLY A 156 3.50 19.74 1.02
N MET A 157 2.76 18.79 1.58
CA MET A 157 2.95 18.24 2.92
C MET A 157 3.04 16.72 2.82
N ARG A 158 3.98 16.12 3.53
CA ARG A 158 4.03 14.66 3.67
C ARG A 158 3.03 14.19 4.72
N ASN A 159 2.38 13.07 4.47
CA ASN A 159 1.49 12.44 5.44
C ASN A 159 2.25 11.43 6.30
N LEU A 160 3.09 10.65 5.65
CA LEU A 160 3.80 9.53 6.27
C LEU A 160 5.29 9.56 5.90
N ASN A 161 6.06 8.77 6.64
CA ASN A 161 7.49 8.59 6.40
C ASN A 161 7.77 7.11 6.10
N SER A 162 8.84 6.86 5.38
CA SER A 162 9.33 5.50 5.15
C SER A 162 9.48 4.76 6.47
N SER A 163 9.01 3.52 6.50
CA SER A 163 9.08 2.69 7.69
C SER A 163 10.39 1.96 7.87
N PHE A 164 11.21 1.92 6.82
CA PHE A 164 12.50 1.25 6.83
C PHE A 164 13.58 2.30 6.93
N SER A 165 14.36 2.24 8.02
CA SER A 165 15.59 3.02 8.11
C SER A 165 16.71 2.35 7.31
N SER A 166 17.73 3.12 6.94
CA SER A 166 18.96 2.60 6.34
C SER A 166 19.59 1.50 7.22
N ALA A 167 19.53 1.65 8.55
CA ALA A 167 20.03 0.65 9.50
C ALA A 167 19.18 -0.62 9.53
N ASP A 168 17.85 -0.51 9.40
CA ASP A 168 16.97 -1.67 9.31
C ASP A 168 17.24 -2.48 8.04
N ILE A 169 17.48 -1.80 6.91
CA ILE A 169 17.86 -2.44 5.65
C ILE A 169 19.22 -3.13 5.81
N GLU A 170 20.21 -2.45 6.36
CA GLU A 170 21.55 -3.01 6.58
C GLU A 170 21.51 -4.26 7.47
N SER A 171 20.70 -4.25 8.54
CA SER A 171 20.53 -5.42 9.43
C SER A 171 19.92 -6.65 8.73
N LYS A 172 19.24 -6.45 7.59
CA LYS A 172 18.61 -7.51 6.79
C LYS A 172 19.51 -7.98 5.64
N LEU A 173 20.66 -7.34 5.42
CA LEU A 173 21.58 -7.74 4.35
C LEU A 173 22.27 -9.06 4.72
N ASN A 174 22.42 -9.92 3.71
CA ASN A 174 23.24 -11.10 3.82
C ASN A 174 24.73 -10.68 3.83
N VAL A 175 25.57 -11.31 4.64
CA VAL A 175 27.03 -11.05 4.69
C VAL A 175 27.75 -11.20 3.35
N ALA A 176 27.16 -11.93 2.40
CA ALA A 176 27.68 -12.13 1.04
C ALA A 176 26.94 -11.29 -0.02
N ALA A 177 26.17 -10.26 0.38
CA ALA A 177 25.47 -9.40 -0.56
C ALA A 177 26.47 -8.65 -1.46
N PRO A 178 26.31 -8.72 -2.80
CA PRO A 178 27.14 -7.97 -3.72
C PRO A 178 26.82 -6.47 -3.64
N SER A 179 27.71 -5.66 -4.20
CA SER A 179 27.38 -4.26 -4.49
C SER A 179 26.18 -4.19 -5.41
N THR A 180 25.14 -3.47 -5.00
CA THR A 180 23.89 -3.39 -5.75
C THR A 180 23.07 -2.18 -5.30
N GLY A 181 22.10 -1.79 -6.12
CA GLY A 181 21.07 -0.83 -5.74
C GLY A 181 19.74 -1.53 -5.49
N PHE A 182 18.90 -0.96 -4.62
CA PHE A 182 17.52 -1.39 -4.46
C PHE A 182 16.56 -0.20 -4.49
N VAL A 183 15.38 -0.41 -5.06
CA VAL A 183 14.23 0.47 -4.92
C VAL A 183 13.25 -0.16 -3.94
N LEU A 184 12.78 0.65 -3.00
CA LEU A 184 11.73 0.35 -2.05
C LEU A 184 10.54 1.23 -2.38
N VAL A 185 9.40 0.60 -2.69
CA VAL A 185 8.12 1.27 -2.84
C VAL A 185 7.25 0.85 -1.65
N GLU A 186 6.75 1.82 -0.91
CA GLU A 186 5.84 1.65 0.22
C GLU A 186 4.53 2.37 -0.11
N LEU A 187 3.41 1.74 0.23
CA LEU A 187 2.08 2.28 0.06
C LEU A 187 1.34 2.27 1.38
N TYR A 188 0.77 3.41 1.72
CA TYR A 188 -0.04 3.64 2.88
C TYR A 188 -1.45 4.05 2.44
N TYR A 189 -2.44 3.24 2.81
CA TYR A 189 -3.81 3.40 2.33
C TYR A 189 -4.83 3.23 3.45
N HIS A 190 -5.67 4.22 3.69
CA HIS A 190 -6.74 4.18 4.68
C HIS A 190 -7.97 3.48 4.11
N TYR A 191 -8.08 2.18 4.45
CA TYR A 191 -9.21 1.34 4.07
C TYR A 191 -10.46 1.67 4.88
N ASP A 192 -11.52 2.06 4.18
CA ASP A 192 -12.85 2.18 4.74
C ASP A 192 -13.55 0.81 4.76
N HIS A 193 -14.18 0.46 5.88
CA HIS A 193 -15.00 -0.75 5.96
C HIS A 193 -16.14 -0.70 4.93
N PHE A 194 -16.39 -1.82 4.26
CA PHE A 194 -17.40 -1.91 3.22
C PHE A 194 -18.82 -1.98 3.82
N LEU A 195 -19.03 -2.82 4.84
CA LEU A 195 -20.36 -3.02 5.44
C LEU A 195 -20.65 -2.07 6.61
N LYS A 196 -19.64 -1.43 7.21
CA LYS A 196 -19.75 -0.48 8.35
C LYS A 196 -20.64 -0.99 9.50
N LEU A 197 -20.55 -2.28 9.81
CA LEU A 197 -21.43 -2.92 10.78
C LEU A 197 -21.04 -2.57 12.22
N PRO A 198 -21.98 -2.16 13.10
CA PRO A 198 -21.67 -1.71 14.45
C PRO A 198 -20.92 -2.73 15.32
N TRP A 199 -21.20 -4.03 15.15
CA TRP A 199 -20.51 -5.10 15.90
C TRP A 199 -19.09 -5.37 15.41
N ILE A 200 -18.72 -4.95 14.20
CA ILE A 200 -17.34 -5.00 13.69
C ILE A 200 -16.60 -3.73 14.15
N LEU A 201 -17.25 -2.57 13.99
CA LEU A 201 -16.72 -1.26 14.39
C LEU A 201 -16.48 -1.13 15.91
N ALA A 202 -17.15 -1.96 16.72
CA ALA A 202 -16.91 -2.03 18.15
C ALA A 202 -15.49 -2.55 18.50
N PHE A 203 -14.83 -3.28 17.59
CA PHE A 203 -13.53 -3.88 17.83
C PHE A 203 -12.44 -3.37 16.88
N ILE A 204 -12.82 -2.90 15.69
CA ILE A 204 -11.89 -2.49 14.64
C ILE A 204 -12.26 -1.07 14.18
N PRO A 205 -11.33 -0.10 14.22
CA PRO A 205 -11.60 1.27 13.78
C PRO A 205 -11.85 1.35 12.28
N ASP A 206 -12.58 2.39 11.86
CA ASP A 206 -12.85 2.72 10.45
C ASP A 206 -12.50 4.21 10.25
N PRO A 207 -11.50 4.56 9.43
CA PRO A 207 -10.70 3.69 8.56
C PRO A 207 -9.55 2.94 9.26
N ILE A 208 -9.04 1.89 8.61
CA ILE A 208 -7.80 1.17 8.98
C ILE A 208 -6.67 1.57 8.04
N LEU A 209 -5.51 1.95 8.60
CA LEU A 209 -4.30 2.15 7.81
C LEU A 209 -3.71 0.80 7.35
N LEU A 210 -3.79 0.54 6.06
CA LEU A 210 -3.09 -0.54 5.38
C LEU A 210 -1.71 -0.08 4.94
N LYS A 211 -0.76 -1.01 5.06
CA LYS A 211 0.61 -0.79 4.60
C LYS A 211 1.05 -1.97 3.76
N SER A 212 1.52 -1.67 2.56
CA SER A 212 2.14 -2.62 1.63
C SER A 212 3.52 -2.11 1.24
N TYR A 213 4.46 -3.01 0.98
CA TYR A 213 5.77 -2.63 0.46
C TYR A 213 6.32 -3.69 -0.49
N SER A 214 7.20 -3.26 -1.39
CA SER A 214 7.99 -4.13 -2.25
C SER A 214 9.39 -3.56 -2.41
N LEU A 215 10.37 -4.46 -2.41
CA LEU A 215 11.78 -4.13 -2.63
C LEU A 215 12.29 -4.91 -3.83
N MET A 216 12.90 -4.20 -4.79
CA MET A 216 13.45 -4.78 -6.01
C MET A 216 14.83 -4.19 -6.31
N PRO A 217 15.72 -4.92 -7.02
CA PRO A 217 17.00 -4.36 -7.44
C PRO A 217 16.77 -3.12 -8.30
N ASN A 218 17.67 -2.15 -8.23
CA ASN A 218 17.70 -1.02 -9.12
C ASN A 218 19.13 -0.86 -9.65
N VAL A 219 19.30 -1.06 -10.97
CA VAL A 219 20.61 -1.04 -11.62
C VAL A 219 21.25 0.35 -11.62
N SER A 220 20.43 1.40 -11.66
CA SER A 220 20.91 2.79 -11.65
C SER A 220 21.53 3.19 -10.31
N ALA A 221 21.19 2.51 -9.23
CA ALA A 221 21.66 2.82 -7.89
C ALA A 221 22.82 1.92 -7.43
N GLU A 222 23.39 1.13 -8.34
CA GLU A 222 24.60 0.36 -8.07
C GLU A 222 25.79 1.30 -7.77
N PRO A 223 26.62 1.00 -6.75
CA PRO A 223 27.78 1.83 -6.43
C PRO A 223 28.72 1.91 -7.63
N THR A 224 28.80 3.08 -8.24
CA THR A 224 29.73 3.33 -9.35
C THR A 224 31.03 3.90 -8.80
N THR A 225 32.18 3.45 -9.32
CA THR A 225 33.50 3.98 -8.92
C THR A 225 33.78 5.38 -9.45
N THR A 226 32.88 5.91 -10.29
CA THR A 226 32.99 7.23 -10.92
C THR A 226 31.87 8.12 -10.37
N PRO A 227 32.17 9.35 -9.88
CA PRO A 227 31.13 10.30 -9.48
C PRO A 227 30.19 10.56 -10.65
N ILE A 228 28.88 10.47 -10.41
CA ILE A 228 27.86 10.92 -11.35
C ILE A 228 27.98 12.46 -11.43
N PRO A 229 28.09 13.05 -12.63
CA PRO A 229 28.34 14.49 -12.82
C PRO A 229 27.20 15.40 -12.34
#